data_AF-A0A9W4GSG7-F1
#
_entry.id   AF-A0A9W4GSG7-F1
#
_cell.length_a   1.000
_cell.length_b   1.000
_cell.length_c   1.000
_cell.angle_alpha   90.00
_cell.angle_beta   90.00
_cell.angle_gamma   90.00
#
_symmetry.space_group_name_H-M   'P 1'
#
loop_
_entity.id
_entity.type
_entity.pdbx_description
1 polymer ?
#
loop_
_entity_poly.entity_id
_entity_poly.type
_entity_poly.pdbx_seq_one_letter_code
_entity_poly.pdbx_strand_id
1 'polypeptide(L)'
;MMSLAPAGPAESALDVLSHFRVQFYDCLYKRADALLELTDAVLCADGQVKALVELSLAAEHRRGHGAMYDAVNYGWLEPRRLRRLLAATPLPRAGRRRIVLAVGVSNWLRPDAPTSPDLLFCHVYGRGRSADQLRWKQDAPRGQPCWTRSAWVRPTTPPQ
;
A
#
# COMPACT_ATOMS: atom_id res chain seq x y z
N MET A 1 -0.67 -6.69 23.70
CA MET A 1 -0.26 -5.56 22.83
C MET A 1 1.25 -5.42 22.96
N MET A 2 2.03 -5.88 21.97
CA MET A 2 3.48 -5.70 21.99
C MET A 2 3.79 -4.34 21.38
N SER A 3 4.27 -3.42 22.20
CA SER A 3 4.72 -2.10 21.76
C SER A 3 6.06 -2.24 21.02
N LEU A 4 6.19 -1.57 19.88
CA LEU A 4 7.49 -1.34 19.25
C LEU A 4 8.28 -0.40 20.18
N ALA A 5 9.51 -0.75 20.50
CA ALA A 5 10.37 0.17 21.25
C ALA A 5 10.65 1.40 20.36
N PRO A 6 10.75 2.62 20.93
CA PRO A 6 11.04 3.80 20.14
C PRO A 6 12.37 3.61 19.40
N ALA A 7 12.38 4.01 18.13
CA ALA A 7 13.59 4.09 17.32
C ALA A 7 14.63 5.03 18.00
N GLY A 8 15.89 4.93 17.61
CA GLY A 8 17.00 5.75 18.14
C GLY A 8 16.77 7.27 18.01
N PRO A 9 17.77 8.10 18.37
CA PRO A 9 17.62 9.56 18.37
C PRO A 9 17.08 10.06 17.03
N ALA A 10 16.14 11.02 17.06
CA ALA A 10 15.39 11.50 15.90
C ALA A 10 16.29 11.93 14.72
N GLU A 11 17.50 12.42 15.01
CA GLU A 11 18.53 12.78 14.02
C GLU A 11 18.92 11.58 13.13
N SER A 12 19.10 10.40 13.72
CA SER A 12 19.37 9.16 12.96
C SER A 12 18.19 8.71 12.11
N ALA A 13 16.95 9.03 12.50
CA ALA A 13 15.76 8.67 11.74
C ALA A 13 15.58 9.58 10.53
N LEU A 14 15.85 10.88 10.66
CA LEU A 14 15.81 11.83 9.55
C LEU A 14 16.88 11.52 8.50
N ASP A 15 18.08 11.11 8.91
CA ASP A 15 19.13 10.68 7.98
C ASP A 15 18.70 9.45 7.16
N VAL A 16 18.09 8.46 7.82
CA VAL A 16 17.54 7.28 7.16
C VAL A 16 16.44 7.66 6.16
N LEU A 17 15.53 8.56 6.53
CA LEU A 17 14.46 9.03 5.64
C LEU A 17 15.01 9.85 4.47
N SER A 18 16.01 10.70 4.71
CA SER A 18 16.68 11.49 3.68
C SER A 18 17.35 10.58 2.64
N HIS A 19 18.11 9.59 3.10
CA HIS A 19 18.73 8.60 2.22
C HIS A 19 17.68 7.76 1.45
N PHE A 20 16.63 7.32 2.15
CA PHE A 20 15.53 6.58 1.53
C PHE A 20 14.87 7.39 0.42
N ARG A 21 14.62 8.68 0.64
CA ARG A 21 13.97 9.58 -0.33
C ARG A 21 14.80 9.72 -1.60
N VAL A 22 16.12 9.87 -1.49
CA VAL A 22 17.03 9.90 -2.65
C VAL A 22 16.97 8.59 -3.43
N GLN A 23 17.09 7.46 -2.75
CA GLN A 23 17.04 6.14 -3.41
C GLN A 23 15.65 5.84 -4.00
N PHE A 24 14.59 6.33 -3.37
CA PHE A 24 13.23 6.23 -3.89
C PHE A 24 13.08 7.01 -5.19
N TYR A 25 13.60 8.24 -5.24
CA TYR A 25 13.59 9.04 -6.46
C TYR A 25 14.34 8.33 -7.60
N ASP A 26 15.46 7.68 -7.31
CA ASP A 26 16.18 6.90 -8.31
C ASP A 26 15.41 5.66 -8.83
N CYS A 27 14.32 5.27 -8.17
CA CYS A 27 13.41 4.22 -8.68
C CYS A 27 12.41 4.78 -9.71
N LEU A 28 12.27 6.10 -9.82
CA LEU A 28 11.29 6.78 -10.68
C LEU A 28 11.99 7.24 -11.96
N TYR A 29 11.50 6.81 -13.13
CA TYR A 29 12.16 7.07 -14.42
C TYR A 29 11.38 8.10 -15.24
N LYS A 30 10.08 7.86 -15.47
CA LYS A 30 9.22 8.79 -16.20
C LYS A 30 8.37 9.57 -15.21
N ARG A 31 8.30 10.90 -15.40
CA ARG A 31 7.55 11.83 -14.54
C ARG A 31 7.95 11.76 -13.07
N ALA A 32 9.24 11.54 -12.81
CA ALA A 32 9.79 11.29 -11.47
C ALA A 32 9.38 12.36 -10.44
N ASP A 33 9.52 13.64 -10.77
CA ASP A 33 9.16 14.72 -9.85
C ASP A 33 7.68 14.70 -9.46
N ALA A 34 6.79 14.50 -10.43
CA ALA A 34 5.35 14.48 -10.19
C ALA A 34 4.93 13.22 -9.41
N LEU A 35 5.59 12.09 -9.64
CA LEU A 35 5.40 10.86 -8.86
C LEU A 35 5.93 10.99 -7.43
N LEU A 36 7.07 11.66 -7.23
CA LEU A 36 7.63 11.93 -5.92
C LEU A 36 6.69 12.84 -5.12
N GLU A 37 6.29 13.97 -5.71
CA GLU A 37 5.36 14.91 -5.08
C GLU A 37 4.00 14.27 -4.79
N LEU A 38 3.48 13.41 -5.69
CA LEU A 38 2.27 12.65 -5.42
C LEU A 38 2.45 11.67 -4.25
N THR A 39 3.61 11.00 -4.16
CA THR A 39 3.90 10.09 -3.05
C THR A 39 3.93 10.84 -1.72
N ASP A 40 4.57 12.00 -1.68
CA ASP A 40 4.59 12.84 -0.48
C ASP A 40 3.19 13.30 -0.09
N ALA A 41 2.39 13.75 -1.05
CA ALA A 41 1.01 14.16 -0.81
C ALA A 41 0.16 13.02 -0.23
N VAL A 42 0.36 11.77 -0.68
CA VAL A 42 -0.33 10.60 -0.10
C VAL A 42 0.12 10.32 1.32
N LEU A 43 1.43 10.43 1.60
CA LEU A 43 1.99 10.15 2.93
C LEU A 43 1.67 11.24 3.96
N CYS A 44 1.49 12.47 3.52
CA CYS A 44 1.13 13.62 4.35
C CYS A 44 -0.39 13.86 4.44
N ALA A 45 -1.21 13.13 3.67
CA ALA A 45 -2.66 13.29 3.71
C ALA A 45 -3.22 12.89 5.09
N ASP A 46 -4.15 13.71 5.60
CA ASP A 46 -4.87 13.44 6.85
C ASP A 46 -5.87 12.29 6.66
N GLY A 47 -5.36 11.06 6.76
CA GLY A 47 -6.15 9.84 6.71
C GLY A 47 -6.34 9.27 5.30
N GLN A 48 -7.50 8.65 5.08
CA GLN A 48 -7.76 7.94 3.82
C GLN A 48 -7.99 8.93 2.67
N VAL A 49 -7.22 8.77 1.58
CA VAL A 49 -7.43 9.50 0.33
C VAL A 49 -8.78 9.11 -0.28
N LYS A 50 -9.69 10.07 -0.41
CA LYS A 50 -11.03 9.87 -0.98
C LYS A 50 -11.11 10.19 -2.47
N ALA A 51 -10.37 11.20 -2.91
CA ALA A 51 -10.24 11.53 -4.32
C ALA A 51 -8.79 11.86 -4.67
N LEU A 52 -8.30 11.28 -5.76
CA LEU A 52 -6.92 11.50 -6.21
C LEU A 52 -6.66 12.98 -6.52
N VAL A 53 -7.65 13.67 -7.12
CA VAL A 53 -7.54 15.09 -7.46
C VAL A 53 -7.30 15.99 -6.24
N GLU A 54 -7.83 15.64 -5.07
CA GLU A 54 -7.65 16.42 -3.83
C GLU A 54 -6.18 16.47 -3.41
N LEU A 55 -5.37 15.46 -3.78
CA LEU A 55 -3.94 15.46 -3.50
C LEU A 55 -3.18 16.58 -4.21
N SER A 56 -3.72 17.13 -5.31
CA SER A 56 -3.12 18.32 -5.94
C SER A 56 -3.25 19.60 -5.12
N LEU A 57 -4.03 19.57 -4.04
CA LEU A 57 -4.18 20.68 -3.11
C LEU A 57 -3.24 20.55 -1.90
N ALA A 58 -2.55 19.41 -1.74
CA ALA A 58 -1.58 19.22 -0.67
C ALA A 58 -0.35 20.11 -0.90
N ALA A 59 0.23 20.64 0.17
CA ALA A 59 1.40 21.54 0.09
C ALA A 59 2.61 20.88 -0.58
N GLU A 60 2.69 19.56 -0.47
CA GLU A 60 3.72 18.70 -1.04
C GLU A 60 3.56 18.54 -2.57
N HIS A 61 2.36 18.73 -3.11
CA HIS A 61 2.08 18.62 -4.53
C HIS A 61 2.09 19.99 -5.22
N ARG A 62 3.26 20.40 -5.71
CA ARG A 62 3.46 21.75 -6.27
C ARG A 62 2.93 21.91 -7.69
N ARG A 63 2.62 20.82 -8.37
CA ARG A 63 2.13 20.81 -9.75
C ARG A 63 0.61 20.76 -9.81
N GLY A 64 0.02 21.17 -10.94
CA GLY A 64 -1.44 21.09 -11.11
C GLY A 64 -1.95 19.66 -11.31
N HIS A 65 -3.26 19.45 -11.13
CA HIS A 65 -3.92 18.14 -11.30
C HIS A 65 -3.66 17.46 -12.66
N GLY A 66 -3.46 18.24 -13.73
CA GLY A 66 -3.13 17.69 -15.05
C GLY A 66 -1.80 16.94 -15.05
N ALA A 67 -0.78 17.50 -14.38
CA ALA A 67 0.53 16.85 -14.22
C ALA A 67 0.45 15.61 -13.33
N MET A 68 -0.41 15.62 -12.31
CA MET A 68 -0.70 14.44 -11.49
C MET A 68 -1.27 13.30 -12.33
N TYR A 69 -2.32 13.54 -13.11
CA TYR A 69 -2.90 12.50 -13.98
C TYR A 69 -1.91 12.04 -15.06
N ASP A 70 -1.14 12.96 -15.65
CA ASP A 70 -0.08 12.61 -16.61
C ASP A 70 0.98 11.70 -15.97
N ALA A 71 1.37 11.95 -14.71
CA ALA A 71 2.29 11.11 -13.97
C ALA A 71 1.73 9.73 -13.65
N VAL A 72 0.46 9.62 -13.29
CA VAL A 72 -0.17 8.31 -13.03
C VAL A 72 -0.33 7.50 -14.32
N ASN A 73 -0.67 8.15 -15.44
CA ASN A 73 -0.92 7.47 -16.70
C ASN A 73 0.36 7.10 -17.46
N TYR A 74 1.37 7.98 -17.43
CA TYR A 74 2.59 7.84 -18.25
C TYR A 74 3.89 7.79 -17.44
N GLY A 75 3.79 7.85 -16.12
CA GLY A 75 4.92 7.65 -15.23
C GLY A 75 5.42 6.22 -15.27
N TRP A 76 6.66 6.05 -14.82
CA TRP A 76 7.29 4.74 -14.73
C TRP A 76 8.15 4.68 -13.49
N LEU A 77 7.97 3.62 -12.70
CA LEU A 77 8.80 3.26 -11.57
C LEU A 77 9.31 1.83 -11.79
N GLU A 78 10.55 1.55 -11.38
CA GLU A 78 11.13 0.21 -11.49
C GLU A 78 10.75 -0.65 -10.27
N PRO A 79 9.79 -1.60 -10.38
CA PRO A 79 9.21 -2.26 -9.20
C PRO A 79 10.21 -3.16 -8.49
N ARG A 80 11.20 -3.72 -9.21
CA ARG A 80 12.24 -4.55 -8.58
C ARG A 80 13.16 -3.69 -7.73
N ARG A 81 13.51 -2.48 -8.18
CA ARG A 81 14.37 -1.57 -7.42
C ARG A 81 13.65 -1.07 -6.16
N LEU A 82 12.39 -0.68 -6.30
CA LEU A 82 11.56 -0.26 -5.16
C LEU A 82 11.44 -1.36 -4.11
N ARG A 83 11.17 -2.61 -4.50
CA ARG A 83 11.08 -3.75 -3.56
C ARG A 83 12.38 -3.98 -2.81
N ARG A 84 13.53 -3.89 -3.47
CA ARG A 84 14.84 -4.02 -2.80
C ARG A 84 15.08 -2.88 -1.82
N LEU A 85 14.76 -1.65 -2.21
CA LEU A 85 14.88 -0.48 -1.35
C LEU A 85 14.05 -0.66 -0.08
N LEU A 86 12.77 -1.01 -0.21
CA LEU A 86 11.88 -1.25 0.92
C LEU A 86 12.36 -2.40 1.83
N ALA A 87 12.90 -3.48 1.24
CA ALA A 87 13.43 -4.61 2.00
C ALA A 87 14.77 -4.30 2.71
N ALA A 88 15.54 -3.33 2.19
CA ALA A 88 16.79 -2.87 2.78
C ALA A 88 16.58 -1.84 3.90
N THR A 89 15.42 -1.20 3.97
CA THR A 89 15.10 -0.23 5.02
C THR A 89 15.10 -0.91 6.40
N PRO A 90 15.76 -0.32 7.42
CA PRO A 90 15.78 -0.88 8.77
C PRO A 90 14.37 -1.16 9.31
N LEU A 91 14.06 -2.42 9.63
CA LEU A 91 12.76 -2.79 10.17
C LEU A 91 12.66 -2.47 11.67
N PRO A 92 11.49 -1.97 12.14
CA PRO A 92 11.27 -1.77 13.57
C PRO A 92 11.32 -3.12 14.29
N ARG A 93 11.98 -3.13 15.45
CA ARG A 93 12.17 -4.35 16.26
C ARG A 93 11.22 -4.35 17.46
N ALA A 94 10.58 -5.48 17.69
CA ALA A 94 9.72 -5.72 18.85
C ALA A 94 10.51 -6.34 20.01
N GLY A 95 10.19 -5.94 21.24
CA GLY A 95 10.72 -6.52 22.48
C GLY A 95 12.24 -6.68 22.48
N ARG A 96 12.74 -7.90 22.75
CA ARG A 96 14.17 -8.27 22.77
C ARG A 96 14.82 -8.26 21.36
N ARG A 97 14.70 -7.15 20.61
CA ARG A 97 15.29 -6.94 19.28
C ARG A 97 14.85 -7.95 18.20
N ARG A 98 13.65 -8.51 18.31
CA ARG A 98 13.12 -9.47 17.34
C ARG A 98 12.37 -8.75 16.23
N ILE A 99 12.44 -9.28 15.02
CA ILE A 99 11.58 -8.87 13.91
C ILE A 99 10.35 -9.78 13.94
N VAL A 100 9.16 -9.19 13.90
CA VAL A 100 7.88 -9.93 13.80
C VAL A 100 7.33 -9.67 12.42
N LEU A 101 7.15 -10.73 11.63
CA LEU A 101 6.62 -10.65 10.27
C LEU A 101 5.21 -11.21 10.25
N ALA A 102 4.27 -10.44 9.69
CA ALA A 102 2.93 -10.91 9.36
C ALA A 102 2.86 -11.02 7.83
N VAL A 103 2.50 -12.20 7.33
CA VAL A 103 2.31 -12.45 5.90
C VAL A 103 0.82 -12.61 5.65
N GLY A 104 0.30 -11.80 4.73
CA GLY A 104 -1.10 -11.86 4.30
C GLY A 104 -1.19 -11.59 2.80
N VAL A 105 -2.26 -12.08 2.19
CA VAL A 105 -2.63 -11.77 0.80
C VAL A 105 -3.94 -10.99 0.86
N SER A 106 -3.94 -9.79 0.29
CA SER A 106 -5.13 -8.97 0.16
C SER A 106 -5.52 -8.89 -1.30
N ASN A 107 -6.73 -9.34 -1.61
CA ASN A 107 -7.27 -9.23 -2.95
C ASN A 107 -7.89 -7.84 -3.15
N TRP A 108 -7.52 -7.16 -4.24
CA TRP A 108 -8.12 -5.88 -4.62
C TRP A 108 -9.21 -6.12 -5.66
N LEU A 109 -10.46 -5.84 -5.28
CA LEU A 109 -11.58 -5.97 -6.20
C LEU A 109 -11.49 -4.88 -7.30
N ARG A 110 -11.59 -5.30 -8.56
CA ARG A 110 -11.61 -4.42 -9.74
C ARG A 110 -12.87 -4.67 -10.57
N PRO A 111 -14.07 -4.36 -10.04
CA PRO A 111 -15.32 -4.70 -10.72
C PRO A 111 -15.49 -3.93 -12.03
N ASP A 112 -14.89 -2.73 -12.12
CA ASP A 112 -14.99 -1.83 -13.28
C ASP A 112 -13.87 -2.01 -14.31
N ALA A 113 -12.97 -2.99 -14.14
CA ALA A 113 -11.87 -3.25 -15.07
C ALA A 113 -11.90 -4.71 -15.60
N PRO A 114 -12.96 -5.12 -16.33
CA PRO A 114 -13.18 -6.51 -16.73
C PRO A 114 -12.13 -7.06 -17.70
N THR A 115 -11.38 -6.18 -18.37
CA THR A 115 -10.35 -6.52 -19.35
C THR A 115 -8.93 -6.31 -18.81
N SER A 116 -8.78 -6.06 -17.51
CA SER A 116 -7.44 -5.90 -16.94
C SER A 116 -6.66 -7.22 -17.09
N PRO A 117 -5.41 -7.18 -17.57
CA PRO A 117 -4.52 -8.31 -17.40
C PRO A 117 -4.31 -8.59 -15.90
N ASP A 118 -3.92 -9.83 -15.57
CA ASP A 118 -3.59 -10.27 -14.21
C ASP A 118 -4.75 -10.26 -13.18
N LEU A 119 -6.00 -10.32 -13.64
CA LEU A 119 -7.15 -10.52 -12.74
C LEU A 119 -7.05 -11.88 -12.01
N LEU A 120 -7.00 -11.83 -10.69
CA LEU A 120 -7.01 -13.01 -9.82
C LEU A 120 -8.40 -13.27 -9.28
N PHE A 121 -8.73 -14.55 -9.09
CA PHE A 121 -10.01 -14.98 -8.53
C PHE A 121 -10.14 -14.52 -7.06
N CYS A 122 -11.23 -13.84 -6.73
CA CYS A 122 -11.55 -13.41 -5.37
C CYS A 122 -12.72 -14.22 -4.82
N HIS A 123 -12.48 -15.07 -3.81
CA HIS A 123 -13.56 -15.76 -3.11
C HIS A 123 -14.33 -14.76 -2.24
N VAL A 124 -15.58 -14.47 -2.60
CA VAL A 124 -16.47 -13.60 -1.81
C VAL A 124 -17.48 -14.49 -1.11
N TYR A 125 -17.38 -14.58 0.22
CA TYR A 125 -18.43 -15.21 1.03
C TYR A 125 -19.68 -14.32 1.03
N GLY A 126 -20.68 -14.71 0.23
CA GLY A 126 -22.00 -14.09 0.24
C GLY A 126 -22.80 -14.59 1.44
N ARG A 127 -23.41 -13.66 2.20
CA ARG A 127 -24.34 -13.93 3.32
C ARG A 127 -25.72 -14.40 2.81
N GLY A 128 -25.73 -15.42 1.96
CA GLY A 128 -26.93 -16.08 1.41
C GLY A 128 -26.85 -17.58 1.67
N ARG A 129 -28.01 -18.25 1.85
CA ARG A 129 -28.18 -19.60 2.42
C ARG A 129 -27.55 -20.78 1.65
N SER A 130 -26.66 -20.56 0.70
CA SER A 130 -26.12 -21.65 -0.12
C SER A 130 -24.83 -21.23 -0.83
N ALA A 131 -23.75 -21.89 -0.38
CA ALA A 131 -22.47 -22.18 -1.03
C ALA A 131 -21.70 -21.00 -1.65
N ASP A 132 -20.45 -20.84 -1.20
CA ASP A 132 -19.28 -20.39 -1.95
C ASP A 132 -19.56 -20.08 -3.43
N GLN A 133 -19.78 -18.80 -3.74
CA GLN A 133 -20.08 -18.38 -5.11
C GLN A 133 -18.81 -17.90 -5.81
N LEU A 134 -18.45 -18.61 -6.87
CA LEU A 134 -17.49 -18.16 -7.87
C LEU A 134 -18.15 -17.04 -8.70
N ARG A 135 -17.81 -15.77 -8.46
CA ARG A 135 -18.34 -14.63 -9.24
C ARG A 135 -17.23 -13.86 -9.93
N TRP A 136 -17.19 -13.93 -11.26
CA TRP A 136 -16.86 -12.76 -12.08
C TRP A 136 -18.17 -11.98 -12.22
N LYS A 137 -18.39 -10.86 -11.53
CA LYS A 137 -19.70 -10.21 -11.68
C LYS A 137 -19.73 -8.70 -11.45
N GLN A 138 -19.99 -8.05 -12.59
CA GLN A 138 -20.74 -6.84 -12.95
C GLN A 138 -21.74 -6.18 -11.96
N ASP A 139 -21.97 -6.64 -10.73
CA ASP A 139 -22.98 -6.01 -9.86
C ASP A 139 -22.59 -6.07 -8.37
N ALA A 140 -21.70 -5.18 -7.93
CA ALA A 140 -21.54 -4.87 -6.50
C ALA A 140 -22.18 -3.50 -6.23
N PRO A 141 -22.99 -3.34 -5.15
CA PRO A 141 -23.49 -2.01 -4.79
C PRO A 141 -22.31 -1.09 -4.49
N ARG A 142 -22.26 0.07 -5.17
CA ARG A 142 -21.26 1.11 -4.89
C ARG A 142 -21.35 1.53 -3.42
N GLY A 143 -20.21 1.50 -2.72
CA GLY A 143 -20.04 2.19 -1.44
C GLY A 143 -19.88 1.34 -0.17
N GLN A 144 -19.72 0.01 -0.23
CA GLN A 144 -19.45 -0.79 0.98
C GLN A 144 -17.99 -1.26 1.07
N PRO A 145 -17.27 -0.97 2.18
CA PRO A 145 -15.95 -1.51 2.43
C PRO A 145 -16.00 -3.04 2.64
N CYS A 146 -15.21 -3.77 1.86
CA CYS A 146 -15.04 -5.22 2.01
C CYS A 146 -14.02 -5.54 3.12
N TRP A 147 -14.21 -5.02 4.33
CA TRP A 147 -13.46 -5.52 5.49
C TRP A 147 -14.11 -6.82 5.99
N THR A 148 -13.83 -7.94 5.33
CA THR A 148 -14.00 -9.24 5.98
C THR A 148 -12.82 -9.45 6.93
N ARG A 149 -13.12 -9.50 8.22
CA ARG A 149 -12.22 -9.88 9.33
C ARG A 149 -11.32 -11.05 8.90
N SER A 150 -10.05 -10.76 8.63
CA SER A 150 -9.04 -11.76 8.32
C SER A 150 -9.01 -12.79 9.46
N ALA A 151 -9.11 -14.07 9.12
CA ALA A 151 -8.96 -15.16 10.06
C ALA A 151 -7.55 -15.10 10.68
N TRP A 152 -7.46 -14.79 11.97
CA TRP A 152 -6.26 -15.00 12.74
C TRP A 152 -6.04 -16.51 12.88
N VAL A 153 -5.09 -17.08 12.15
CA VAL A 153 -4.61 -18.43 12.45
C VAL A 153 -3.85 -18.35 13.77
N ARG A 154 -4.40 -18.94 14.84
CA ARG A 154 -3.67 -19.11 16.10
C ARG A 154 -2.48 -20.05 15.87
N PRO A 155 -1.29 -19.78 16.44
CA PRO A 155 -0.20 -20.75 16.42
C PRO A 155 -0.65 -22.00 17.17
N THR A 156 -0.61 -23.16 16.51
CA THR A 156 -0.77 -24.45 17.17
C THR A 156 0.55 -24.81 17.87
N THR A 157 0.52 -24.93 19.19
CA THR A 157 1.61 -25.59 19.93
C THR A 157 1.57 -27.09 19.62
N PRO A 158 2.70 -27.72 19.25
CA PRO A 158 2.73 -29.16 19.07
C PRO A 158 2.55 -29.88 20.42
N PRO A 159 1.85 -31.04 20.46
CA PRO A 159 1.77 -31.86 21.66
C PRO A 159 3.14 -32.49 21.99
N GLN A 160 3.37 -32.70 23.29
CA GLN A 160 4.58 -33.33 23.84
C GLN A 160 4.68 -34.81 23.49
#